data_AF-A0A453N0V9-F1
#
_entry.id   AF-A0A453N0V9-F1
#
_cell.length_a   1.000
_cell.length_b   1.000
_cell.length_c   1.000
_cell.angle_alpha   90.00
_cell.angle_beta   90.00
_cell.angle_gamma   90.00
#
_symmetry.space_group_name_H-M   'P 1'
#
loop_
_entity.id
_entity.type
_entity.pdbx_description
1 polymer ?
#
loop_
_entity_poly.entity_id
_entity_poly.type
_entity_poly.pdbx_seq_one_letter_code
_entity_poly.pdbx_strand_id
1 'polypeptide(L)'
;MFSTDGYAFPETYYLGAKWARDVVYRVLSAACEDGDLTIQEAIEAVEDIFRRNALHLYKLNVFHEKTTSIDDNTISSSSCLGKDDVILVRMVWNDASGQHRCRALPAERFYGIARNKGVGLGIAAVGFTSFRDAPAVGTNLTCAGEEIRLVADMSTLLRIPWSRNEEMVMVDMLTGSGEASEYCPRNALRKVTKVLLDEFNVTVKAG
;
A
#
# COMPACT_ATOMS: atom_id res chain seq x y z
N MET A 1 15.47 11.39 3.06
CA MET A 1 14.35 12.29 3.45
C MET A 1 13.38 11.47 4.29
N PHE A 2 13.18 11.84 5.56
CA PHE A 2 12.24 11.16 6.46
C PHE A 2 10.93 11.96 6.46
N SER A 3 9.81 11.31 6.18
CA SER A 3 8.48 11.91 6.30
C SER A 3 7.78 11.26 7.49
N THR A 4 7.40 12.08 8.48
CA THR A 4 6.60 11.64 9.65
C THR A 4 5.21 11.16 9.26
N ASP A 5 4.73 11.53 8.08
CA ASP A 5 3.38 11.19 7.63
C ASP A 5 3.41 10.00 6.66
N GLY A 6 4.56 9.74 6.04
CA GLY A 6 4.80 8.63 5.13
C GLY A 6 5.53 7.42 5.71
N TYR A 7 6.00 7.46 6.97
CA TYR A 7 6.71 6.32 7.57
C TYR A 7 5.77 5.19 8.00
N ALA A 8 4.50 5.49 8.24
CA ALA A 8 3.60 4.58 8.93
C ALA A 8 3.37 3.27 8.17
N PHE A 9 3.46 3.29 6.84
CA PHE A 9 3.35 2.08 6.02
C PHE A 9 4.05 2.21 4.65
N PRO A 10 4.58 1.09 4.09
CA PRO A 10 5.41 1.08 2.89
C PRO A 10 4.76 1.71 1.66
N GLU A 11 3.43 1.64 1.55
CA GLU A 11 2.64 2.14 0.43
C GLU A 11 2.77 3.67 0.32
N THR A 12 2.58 4.39 1.42
CA THR A 12 2.70 5.86 1.45
C THR A 12 4.13 6.29 1.24
N TYR A 13 5.09 5.57 1.82
CA TYR A 13 6.51 5.82 1.55
C TYR A 13 6.84 5.67 0.06
N TYR A 14 6.39 4.58 -0.57
CA TYR A 14 6.62 4.35 -1.99
C TYR A 14 5.97 5.42 -2.86
N LEU A 15 4.70 5.77 -2.61
CA LEU A 15 3.99 6.81 -3.35
C LEU A 15 4.67 8.17 -3.18
N GLY A 16 5.01 8.54 -1.94
CA GLY A 16 5.74 9.77 -1.64
C GLY A 16 7.08 9.83 -2.38
N ALA A 17 7.87 8.75 -2.33
CA ALA A 17 9.15 8.68 -3.04
C ALA A 17 9.00 8.70 -4.57
N LYS A 18 7.97 8.05 -5.11
CA LYS A 18 7.68 8.03 -6.55
C LYS A 18 7.30 9.43 -7.04
N TRP A 19 6.33 10.07 -6.39
CA TRP A 19 5.83 11.38 -6.79
C TRP A 19 6.85 12.49 -6.53
N ALA A 20 7.62 12.42 -5.44
CA ALA A 20 8.71 13.37 -5.21
C ALA A 20 9.73 13.36 -6.36
N ARG A 21 10.13 12.17 -6.84
CA ARG A 21 11.03 12.06 -8.00
C ARG A 21 10.40 12.60 -9.28
N ASP A 22 9.13 12.27 -9.55
CA ASP A 22 8.43 12.76 -10.74
C ASP A 22 8.29 14.28 -10.75
N VAL A 23 7.89 14.88 -9.63
CA VAL A 23 7.75 16.33 -9.49
C VAL A 23 9.10 17.05 -9.60
N VAL A 24 10.13 16.59 -8.88
CA VAL A 24 11.47 17.19 -8.96
C VAL A 24 12.02 17.08 -10.38
N TYR A 25 11.84 15.93 -11.04
CA TYR A 25 12.23 15.76 -12.44
C TYR A 25 11.55 16.78 -13.35
N ARG A 26 10.22 16.94 -13.26
CA ARG A 26 9.48 17.90 -14.11
C ARG A 26 9.93 19.34 -13.89
N VAL A 27 10.12 19.75 -12.64
CA VAL A 27 10.55 21.11 -12.30
C VAL A 27 11.94 21.40 -12.85
N LEU A 28 12.90 20.48 -12.64
CA LEU A 28 14.27 20.67 -13.11
C LEU A 28 14.38 20.53 -14.64
N SER A 29 13.58 19.66 -15.27
CA SER A 29 13.50 19.56 -16.73
C SER A 29 13.02 20.88 -17.34
N ALA A 30 11.95 21.47 -16.78
CA ALA A 30 11.45 22.77 -17.23
C ALA A 30 12.49 23.88 -17.05
N ALA A 31 13.18 23.92 -15.91
CA ALA A 31 14.26 24.89 -15.68
C ALA A 31 15.43 24.73 -16.67
N CYS A 32 15.73 23.49 -17.09
CA CYS A 32 16.71 23.26 -18.14
C CYS A 32 16.22 23.71 -19.53
N GLU A 33 14.95 23.46 -19.85
CA GLU A 33 14.32 23.89 -21.11
C GLU A 33 14.26 25.42 -21.24
N ASP A 34 13.98 26.11 -20.14
CA ASP A 34 13.93 27.57 -20.06
C ASP A 34 15.35 28.21 -20.07
N GLY A 35 16.40 27.40 -19.90
CA GLY A 35 17.79 27.84 -19.86
C GLY A 35 18.25 28.42 -18.52
N ASP A 36 17.43 28.27 -17.46
CA ASP A 36 17.76 28.70 -16.09
C ASP A 36 18.85 27.83 -15.47
N LEU A 37 18.90 26.54 -15.83
CA LEU A 37 19.89 25.57 -15.36
C LEU A 37 20.48 24.75 -16.50
N THR A 38 21.75 24.41 -16.40
CA THR A 38 22.33 23.34 -17.22
C THR A 38 21.90 21.96 -16.71
N ILE A 39 21.97 20.94 -17.57
CA ILE A 39 21.68 19.54 -17.19
C ILE A 39 22.57 19.09 -16.02
N GLN A 40 23.83 19.52 -16.00
CA GLN A 40 24.77 19.17 -14.95
C GLN A 40 24.36 19.77 -13.59
N GLU A 41 23.97 21.05 -13.57
CA GLU A 41 23.45 21.71 -12.37
C GLU A 41 22.16 21.06 -11.87
N ALA A 42 21.28 20.64 -12.78
CA ALA A 42 20.07 19.90 -12.42
C ALA A 42 20.38 18.54 -11.77
N ILE A 43 21.33 17.77 -12.32
CA ILE A 43 21.78 16.49 -11.72
C ILE A 43 22.35 16.73 -10.32
N GLU A 44 23.18 17.76 -10.16
CA GLU A 44 23.73 18.13 -8.86
C GLU A 44 22.62 18.50 -7.87
N ALA A 45 21.64 19.31 -8.29
CA ALA A 45 20.50 19.67 -7.45
C ALA A 45 19.69 18.44 -7.00
N VAL A 46 19.42 17.47 -7.89
CA VAL A 46 18.74 16.20 -7.53
C VAL A 46 19.53 15.43 -6.48
N GLU A 47 20.85 15.30 -6.68
CA GLU A 47 21.74 14.62 -5.73
C GLU A 47 21.76 15.31 -4.36
N ASP A 48 21.73 16.65 -4.33
CA ASP A 48 21.65 17.41 -3.09
C ASP A 48 20.32 17.20 -2.38
N ILE A 49 19.19 17.34 -3.09
CA ILE A 49 17.84 17.22 -2.56
C ILE A 49 17.60 15.82 -1.96
N PHE A 50 17.94 14.76 -2.70
CA PHE A 50 17.58 13.40 -2.28
C PHE A 50 18.65 12.71 -1.43
N ARG A 51 19.91 13.14 -1.48
CA ARG A 51 21.02 12.41 -0.84
C ARG A 51 21.98 13.28 -0.04
N ARG A 52 22.73 14.18 -0.68
CA ARG A 52 23.89 14.84 -0.03
C ARG A 52 23.50 15.68 1.17
N ASN A 53 22.35 16.39 1.11
CA ASN A 53 21.83 17.15 2.26
C ASN A 53 21.57 16.26 3.48
N ALA A 54 20.97 15.08 3.28
CA ALA A 54 20.68 14.16 4.38
C ALA A 54 21.97 13.53 4.95
N LEU A 55 22.92 13.14 4.09
CA LEU A 55 24.21 12.61 4.55
C LEU A 55 24.95 13.63 5.41
N HIS A 56 24.99 14.90 4.98
CA HIS A 56 25.64 15.98 5.71
C HIS A 56 24.92 16.30 7.03
N LEU A 57 23.59 16.48 6.98
CA LEU A 57 22.78 16.87 8.16
C LEU A 57 22.78 15.78 9.24
N TYR A 58 22.61 14.51 8.85
CA TYR A 58 22.51 13.39 9.78
C TYR A 58 23.85 12.69 10.05
N LYS A 59 24.96 13.16 9.44
CA LYS A 59 26.31 12.59 9.59
C LYS A 59 26.34 11.08 9.30
N LEU A 60 25.63 10.67 8.25
CA LEU A 60 25.54 9.26 7.88
C LEU A 60 26.81 8.83 7.15
N ASN A 61 27.57 7.91 7.75
CA ASN A 61 28.76 7.32 7.15
C ASN A 61 28.36 6.14 6.26
N VAL A 62 27.88 6.43 5.05
CA VAL A 62 27.56 5.38 4.06
C VAL A 62 28.81 5.13 3.21
N PHE A 63 29.43 3.95 3.38
CA PHE A 63 30.50 3.49 2.49
C PHE A 63 29.91 3.18 1.12
N HIS A 64 30.44 3.83 0.08
CA HIS A 64 30.00 3.61 -1.28
C HIS A 64 30.89 2.54 -1.92
N GLU A 65 30.38 1.31 -2.11
CA GLU A 65 30.93 0.49 -3.18
C GLU A 65 30.58 1.21 -4.49
N LYS A 66 31.60 1.64 -5.23
CA LYS A 66 31.43 2.22 -6.56
C LYS A 66 30.59 1.24 -7.38
N THR A 67 29.39 1.66 -7.74
CA THR A 67 28.55 0.93 -8.67
C THR A 67 29.33 0.86 -9.97
N THR A 68 29.68 -0.34 -10.40
CA THR A 68 30.18 -0.60 -11.75
C THR A 68 29.20 0.04 -12.73
N SER A 69 29.74 0.77 -13.70
CA SER A 69 29.02 1.32 -14.84
C SER A 69 28.12 0.22 -15.42
N ILE A 70 26.81 0.37 -15.22
CA ILE A 70 25.83 -0.47 -15.90
C ILE A 70 25.86 0.00 -17.35
N ASP A 71 26.37 -0.85 -18.24
CA ASP A 71 26.28 -0.64 -19.68
C ASP A 71 24.81 -0.41 -20.07
N ASP A 72 24.56 0.72 -20.72
CA ASP A 72 23.26 1.23 -21.19
C ASP A 72 22.57 0.35 -22.27
N ASN A 73 23.08 -0.85 -22.54
CA ASN A 73 22.56 -1.75 -23.57
C ASN A 73 21.62 -2.83 -23.06
N THR A 74 21.18 -2.78 -21.80
CA THR A 74 20.15 -3.69 -21.29
C THR A 74 18.83 -2.95 -21.14
N ILE A 75 18.24 -2.54 -22.26
CA ILE A 75 16.77 -2.48 -22.38
C ILE A 75 16.30 -3.94 -22.33
N SER A 76 16.35 -4.54 -21.15
CA SER A 76 15.48 -5.65 -20.84
C SER A 76 14.09 -5.05 -20.78
N SER A 77 13.36 -5.27 -21.88
CA SER A 77 11.91 -5.43 -21.91
C SER A 77 11.37 -5.61 -20.49
N SER A 78 10.42 -4.76 -20.10
CA SER A 78 9.60 -4.94 -18.92
C SER A 78 8.94 -6.32 -18.96
N SER A 79 9.68 -7.36 -18.58
CA SER A 79 9.14 -8.70 -18.46
C SER A 79 8.25 -8.62 -17.25
N CYS A 80 6.95 -8.61 -17.51
CA CYS A 80 5.93 -8.90 -16.53
C CYS A 80 6.35 -10.21 -15.87
N LEU A 81 6.88 -10.15 -14.65
CA LEU A 81 7.29 -11.34 -13.89
C LEU A 81 6.10 -12.32 -13.85
N GLY A 82 6.39 -13.60 -14.02
CA GLY A 82 5.37 -14.65 -14.04
C GLY A 82 4.58 -14.69 -12.73
N LYS A 83 3.39 -15.29 -12.77
CA LYS A 83 2.63 -15.62 -11.54
C LYS A 83 3.44 -16.53 -10.59
N ASP A 84 4.40 -17.27 -11.11
CA ASP A 84 5.19 -18.26 -10.37
C ASP A 84 6.26 -17.65 -9.43
N ASP A 85 6.53 -16.34 -9.53
CA ASP A 85 7.49 -15.65 -8.65
C ASP A 85 6.85 -15.07 -7.37
N VAL A 86 5.53 -15.22 -7.20
CA VAL A 86 4.82 -14.75 -5.99
C VAL A 86 5.10 -15.71 -4.84
N ILE A 87 5.71 -15.20 -3.77
CA ILE A 87 5.93 -15.97 -2.55
C ILE A 87 4.83 -15.70 -1.50
N LEU A 88 4.29 -14.48 -1.50
CA LEU A 88 3.30 -14.03 -0.50
C LEU A 88 2.20 -13.21 -1.14
N VAL A 89 0.98 -13.37 -0.63
CA VAL A 89 -0.16 -12.52 -0.91
C VAL A 89 -0.63 -11.87 0.38
N ARG A 90 -0.68 -10.53 0.40
CA ARG A 90 -1.13 -9.70 1.51
C ARG A 90 -2.62 -9.43 1.36
N MET A 91 -3.42 -10.02 2.25
CA MET A 91 -4.83 -9.68 2.40
C MET A 91 -4.95 -8.46 3.32
N VAL A 92 -5.38 -7.32 2.78
CA VAL A 92 -5.40 -6.03 3.50
C VAL A 92 -6.81 -5.51 3.75
N TRP A 93 -7.03 -4.91 4.91
CA TRP A 93 -8.27 -4.23 5.28
C TRP A 93 -8.00 -3.04 6.21
N ASN A 94 -8.99 -2.17 6.35
CA ASN A 94 -8.98 -1.12 7.37
C ASN A 94 -9.92 -1.51 8.52
N ASP A 95 -9.47 -1.30 9.75
CA ASP A 95 -10.34 -1.43 10.93
C ASP A 95 -11.11 -0.13 11.23
N ALA A 96 -11.94 -0.14 12.28
CA ALA A 96 -12.77 1.00 12.66
C ALA A 96 -11.96 2.21 13.15
N SER A 97 -10.69 2.02 13.51
CA SER A 97 -9.77 3.09 13.92
C SER A 97 -8.99 3.71 12.76
N GLY A 98 -9.28 3.28 11.52
CA GLY A 98 -8.59 3.73 10.32
C GLY A 98 -7.21 3.10 10.14
N GLN A 99 -6.85 2.10 10.95
CA GLN A 99 -5.57 1.43 10.81
C GLN A 99 -5.61 0.41 9.69
N HIS A 100 -4.57 0.41 8.85
CA HIS A 100 -4.36 -0.61 7.83
C HIS A 100 -3.85 -1.89 8.51
N ARG A 101 -4.61 -2.96 8.37
CA ARG A 101 -4.26 -4.29 8.90
C ARG A 101 -4.03 -5.23 7.73
N CYS A 102 -3.18 -6.24 7.95
CA CYS A 102 -2.92 -7.24 6.93
C CYS A 102 -2.79 -8.64 7.50
N ARG A 103 -3.00 -9.62 6.61
CA ARG A 103 -2.58 -10.99 6.81
C ARG A 103 -1.83 -11.46 5.58
N ALA A 104 -0.55 -11.74 5.73
CA ALA A 104 0.27 -12.32 4.68
C ALA A 104 0.09 -13.84 4.65
N LEU A 105 -0.11 -14.39 3.45
CA LEU A 105 -0.26 -15.83 3.22
C LEU A 105 0.76 -16.27 2.18
N PRO A 106 1.37 -17.46 2.32
CA PRO A 106 2.09 -18.09 1.22
C PRO A 106 1.21 -18.17 -0.03
N ALA A 107 1.78 -17.88 -1.19
CA ALA A 107 1.04 -17.83 -2.45
C ALA A 107 0.27 -19.14 -2.72
N GLU A 108 0.89 -20.28 -2.46
CA GLU A 108 0.26 -21.60 -2.57
C GLU A 108 -1.02 -21.70 -1.71
N ARG A 109 -0.96 -21.25 -0.45
CA ARG A 109 -2.12 -21.27 0.45
C ARG A 109 -3.20 -20.29 0.00
N PHE A 110 -2.80 -19.12 -0.47
CA PHE A 110 -3.74 -18.13 -0.97
C PHE A 110 -4.49 -18.65 -2.19
N TYR A 111 -3.75 -19.05 -3.23
CA TYR A 111 -4.33 -19.49 -4.49
C TYR A 111 -5.03 -20.84 -4.39
N GLY A 112 -4.56 -21.74 -3.54
CA GLY A 112 -5.17 -23.05 -3.34
C GLY A 112 -6.47 -23.02 -2.54
N ILE A 113 -6.54 -22.20 -1.47
CA ILE A 113 -7.65 -22.26 -0.50
C ILE A 113 -8.23 -20.87 -0.22
N ALA A 114 -7.38 -19.94 0.22
CA ALA A 114 -7.86 -18.70 0.84
C ALA A 114 -8.61 -17.78 -0.13
N ARG A 115 -8.25 -17.78 -1.42
CA ARG A 115 -8.93 -16.96 -2.45
C ARG A 115 -10.43 -17.26 -2.55
N ASN A 116 -10.83 -18.51 -2.30
CA ASN A 116 -12.20 -18.97 -2.46
C ASN A 116 -12.91 -19.11 -1.11
N LYS A 117 -12.21 -19.61 -0.08
CA LYS A 117 -12.81 -19.87 1.23
C LYS A 117 -12.67 -18.72 2.22
N GLY A 118 -11.83 -17.74 1.90
CA GLY A 118 -11.45 -16.67 2.82
C GLY A 118 -10.61 -17.15 4.02
N VAL A 119 -10.30 -16.23 4.92
CA VAL A 119 -9.53 -16.50 6.14
C VAL A 119 -10.23 -15.93 7.36
N GLY A 120 -10.29 -16.71 8.44
CA GLY A 120 -10.91 -16.30 9.70
C GLY A 120 -10.18 -15.21 10.46
N LEU A 121 -10.91 -14.26 10.98
CA LEU A 121 -10.46 -13.16 11.82
C LEU A 121 -11.37 -13.11 13.06
N GLY A 122 -10.80 -13.05 14.25
CA GLY A 122 -11.59 -12.85 15.46
C GLY A 122 -12.23 -11.47 15.45
N ILE A 123 -13.52 -11.39 15.77
CA ILE A 123 -14.29 -10.14 15.68
C ILE A 123 -13.67 -9.00 16.49
N ALA A 124 -13.00 -9.28 17.62
CA ALA A 124 -12.27 -8.27 18.39
C ALA A 124 -11.30 -7.41 17.55
N ALA A 125 -10.68 -7.97 16.52
CA ALA A 125 -9.69 -7.27 15.70
C ALA A 125 -10.26 -6.07 14.92
N VAL A 126 -11.58 -6.03 14.69
CA VAL A 126 -12.22 -4.87 14.03
C VAL A 126 -12.42 -3.68 14.98
N GLY A 127 -12.41 -3.95 16.29
CA GLY A 127 -12.64 -2.97 17.34
C GLY A 127 -11.38 -2.49 18.04
N PHE A 128 -10.18 -2.87 17.56
CA PHE A 128 -8.93 -2.40 18.14
C PHE A 128 -8.82 -0.88 18.02
N THR A 129 -8.42 -0.24 19.11
CA THR A 129 -8.23 1.21 19.15
C THR A 129 -6.88 1.61 18.55
N SER A 130 -6.75 2.85 18.10
CA SER A 130 -5.48 3.35 17.53
C SER A 130 -4.34 3.41 18.54
N PHE A 131 -4.63 3.54 19.84
CA PHE A 131 -3.62 3.67 20.91
C PHE A 131 -3.37 2.37 21.67
N ARG A 132 -4.16 1.31 21.41
CA ARG A 132 -4.06 0.01 22.08
C ARG A 132 -4.59 -1.08 21.16
N ASP A 133 -3.82 -2.16 20.98
CA ASP A 133 -4.24 -3.38 20.26
C ASP A 133 -5.24 -4.22 21.08
N ALA A 134 -6.32 -3.59 21.53
CA ALA A 134 -7.43 -4.23 22.21
C ALA A 134 -8.73 -3.42 21.97
N PRO A 135 -9.90 -4.07 22.04
CA PRO A 135 -11.17 -3.38 22.03
C PRO A 135 -11.34 -2.47 23.25
N ALA A 136 -12.15 -1.42 23.10
CA ALA A 136 -12.56 -0.62 24.24
C ALA A 136 -13.40 -1.45 25.23
N VAL A 137 -13.30 -1.11 26.53
CA VAL A 137 -14.07 -1.76 27.59
C VAL A 137 -15.56 -1.54 27.34
N GLY A 138 -16.37 -2.60 27.50
CA GLY A 138 -17.83 -2.54 27.32
C GLY A 138 -18.33 -2.77 25.90
N THR A 139 -17.45 -3.03 24.93
CA THR A 139 -17.84 -3.29 23.53
C THR A 139 -18.37 -4.71 23.28
N ASN A 140 -18.14 -5.65 24.20
CA ASN A 140 -18.43 -7.09 24.05
C ASN A 140 -17.76 -7.75 22.83
N LEU A 141 -16.85 -7.07 22.13
CA LEU A 141 -16.06 -7.64 21.06
C LEU A 141 -14.94 -8.48 21.68
N THR A 142 -15.00 -9.80 21.51
CA THR A 142 -13.99 -10.71 22.05
C THR A 142 -13.41 -11.59 20.95
N CYS A 143 -12.28 -12.25 21.22
CA CYS A 143 -11.69 -13.22 20.30
C CYS A 143 -12.41 -14.58 20.33
N ALA A 144 -13.36 -14.77 21.26
CA ALA A 144 -14.12 -16.00 21.43
C ALA A 144 -15.57 -15.77 20.97
N GLY A 145 -16.09 -16.64 20.11
CA GLY A 145 -17.44 -16.54 19.58
C GLY A 145 -17.44 -16.34 18.07
N GLU A 146 -18.04 -15.24 17.61
CA GLU A 146 -18.23 -14.99 16.19
C GLU A 146 -16.91 -14.74 15.44
N GLU A 147 -16.76 -15.44 14.31
CA GLU A 147 -15.63 -15.30 13.39
C GLU A 147 -16.05 -14.42 12.21
N ILE A 148 -15.22 -13.43 11.90
CA ILE A 148 -15.29 -12.69 10.64
C ILE A 148 -14.47 -13.43 9.59
N ARG A 149 -15.05 -13.69 8.43
CA ARG A 149 -14.35 -14.24 7.27
C ARG A 149 -13.83 -13.12 6.38
N LEU A 150 -12.52 -13.04 6.21
CA LEU A 150 -11.88 -12.16 5.23
C LEU A 150 -11.91 -12.82 3.86
N VAL A 151 -12.63 -12.24 2.91
CA VAL A 151 -12.78 -12.74 1.54
C VAL A 151 -12.07 -11.81 0.58
N ALA A 152 -11.21 -12.36 -0.28
CA ALA A 152 -10.41 -11.57 -1.21
C ALA A 152 -11.27 -11.02 -2.36
N ASP A 153 -11.18 -9.71 -2.60
CA ASP A 153 -11.75 -9.09 -3.79
C ASP A 153 -10.71 -9.11 -4.91
N MET A 154 -10.80 -10.13 -5.76
CA MET A 154 -9.82 -10.37 -6.83
C MET A 154 -9.73 -9.22 -7.85
N SER A 155 -10.73 -8.34 -7.94
CA SER A 155 -10.66 -7.15 -8.79
C SER A 155 -9.61 -6.13 -8.32
N THR A 156 -9.16 -6.26 -7.07
CA THR A 156 -8.19 -5.39 -6.43
C THR A 156 -6.80 -6.01 -6.30
N LEU A 157 -6.63 -7.23 -6.81
CA LEU A 157 -5.34 -7.91 -6.76
C LEU A 157 -4.30 -7.13 -7.57
N LEU A 158 -3.19 -6.82 -6.92
CA LEU A 158 -2.11 -6.01 -7.46
C LEU A 158 -0.77 -6.63 -7.07
N ARG A 159 0.19 -6.66 -8.00
CA ARG A 159 1.59 -6.93 -7.68
C ARG A 159 2.22 -5.71 -7.03
N ILE A 160 2.86 -5.88 -5.88
CA ILE A 160 3.42 -4.76 -5.11
C ILE A 160 4.61 -4.17 -5.88
N PRO A 161 4.59 -2.88 -6.26
CA PRO A 161 5.62 -2.30 -7.12
C PRO A 161 7.04 -2.33 -6.53
N TRP A 162 7.17 -2.22 -5.20
CA TRP A 162 8.45 -2.25 -4.49
C TRP A 162 8.85 -3.63 -3.94
N SER A 163 7.96 -4.63 -4.01
CA SER A 163 8.25 -6.00 -3.61
C SER A 163 7.66 -6.94 -4.67
N ARG A 164 8.44 -7.17 -5.73
CA ARG A 164 7.95 -7.85 -6.94
C ARG A 164 7.60 -9.32 -6.72
N ASN A 165 7.98 -9.90 -5.60
CA ASN A 165 7.67 -11.28 -5.23
C ASN A 165 6.40 -11.35 -4.36
N GLU A 166 5.72 -10.22 -4.15
CA GLU A 166 4.55 -10.14 -3.30
C GLU A 166 3.38 -9.47 -4.01
N GLU A 167 2.18 -9.94 -3.68
CA GLU A 167 0.93 -9.36 -4.15
C GLU A 167 0.11 -8.83 -2.98
N MET A 168 -0.82 -7.93 -3.26
CA MET A 168 -1.76 -7.37 -2.31
C MET A 168 -3.16 -7.47 -2.88
N VAL A 169 -4.12 -7.77 -2.01
CA VAL A 169 -5.54 -7.82 -2.35
C VAL A 169 -6.35 -7.23 -1.20
N MET A 170 -7.31 -6.35 -1.52
CA MET A 170 -8.26 -5.86 -0.53
C MET A 170 -9.28 -6.95 -0.22
N VAL A 171 -9.71 -7.01 1.04
CA VAL A 171 -10.69 -8.00 1.48
C VAL A 171 -11.99 -7.37 1.92
N ASP A 172 -13.06 -8.15 1.81
CA ASP A 172 -14.33 -7.90 2.45
C ASP A 172 -14.43 -8.75 3.73
N MET A 173 -15.16 -8.23 4.71
CA MET A 173 -15.41 -8.93 5.97
C MET A 173 -16.83 -9.48 5.95
N LEU A 174 -16.97 -10.80 6.00
CA LEU A 174 -18.25 -11.48 6.09
C LEU A 174 -18.45 -12.09 7.48
N THR A 175 -19.68 -12.19 7.93
CA THR A 175 -20.06 -12.92 9.14
C THR A 175 -20.07 -14.43 8.86
N GLY A 176 -20.30 -15.25 9.90
CA GLY A 176 -20.44 -16.70 9.75
C GLY A 176 -21.60 -17.13 8.83
N SER A 177 -22.63 -16.29 8.65
CA SER A 177 -23.74 -16.52 7.72
C SER A 177 -23.40 -16.20 6.26
N GLY A 178 -22.22 -15.62 6.00
CA GLY A 178 -21.81 -15.14 4.66
C GLY A 178 -22.33 -13.74 4.33
N GLU A 179 -23.04 -13.09 5.24
CA GLU A 179 -23.48 -11.71 5.09
C GLU A 179 -22.33 -10.73 5.34
N ALA A 180 -22.41 -9.55 4.75
CA ALA A 180 -21.36 -8.55 4.95
C ALA A 180 -21.41 -7.98 6.37
N SER A 181 -20.27 -8.04 7.07
CA SER A 181 -20.15 -7.56 8.45
C SER A 181 -20.49 -6.07 8.54
N GLU A 182 -21.23 -5.71 9.59
CA GLU A 182 -21.54 -4.31 9.92
C GLU A 182 -20.29 -3.50 10.27
N TYR A 183 -19.25 -4.18 10.75
CA TYR A 183 -17.98 -3.57 11.14
C TYR A 183 -16.99 -3.40 9.98
N CYS A 184 -17.41 -3.66 8.74
CA CYS A 184 -16.55 -3.54 7.56
C CYS A 184 -16.64 -2.12 6.97
N PRO A 185 -15.60 -1.26 7.12
CA PRO A 185 -15.66 0.12 6.62
C PRO A 185 -15.84 0.18 5.10
N ARG A 186 -15.22 -0.77 4.39
CA ARG A 186 -15.33 -0.89 2.93
C ARG A 186 -16.76 -1.19 2.48
N ASN A 187 -17.45 -2.08 3.17
CA ASN A 187 -18.84 -2.39 2.90
C ASN A 187 -19.76 -1.21 3.21
N ALA A 188 -19.50 -0.48 4.30
CA ALA A 188 -20.24 0.73 4.64
C ALA A 188 -20.16 1.77 3.50
N LEU A 189 -18.95 2.02 2.97
CA LEU A 189 -18.77 2.91 1.81
C LEU A 189 -19.55 2.42 0.59
N ARG A 190 -19.44 1.12 0.26
CA ARG A 190 -20.17 0.52 -0.87
C ARG A 190 -21.69 0.71 -0.75
N LYS A 191 -22.25 0.49 0.44
CA LYS A 191 -23.68 0.71 0.72
C LYS A 191 -24.08 2.16 0.44
N VAL A 192 -23.32 3.13 0.96
CA VAL A 192 -23.58 4.56 0.74
C VAL A 192 -23.49 4.92 -0.74
N THR A 193 -22.43 4.47 -1.44
CA THR A 193 -22.28 4.74 -2.88
C THR A 193 -23.38 4.10 -3.71
N LYS A 194 -23.89 2.94 -3.29
CA LYS A 194 -25.01 2.26 -3.95
C LYS A 194 -26.32 3.04 -3.76
N VAL A 195 -26.61 3.53 -2.56
CA VAL A 195 -27.76 4.40 -2.30
C VAL A 195 -27.69 5.66 -3.16
N LEU A 196 -26.54 6.33 -3.22
CA LEU A 196 -26.33 7.52 -4.05
C LEU A 196 -26.61 7.25 -5.53
N LEU A 197 -26.18 6.10 -6.04
CA LEU A 197 -26.42 5.72 -7.42
C LEU A 197 -27.89 5.34 -7.66
N ASP A 198 -28.45 4.46 -6.83
CA ASP A 198 -29.77 3.86 -7.07
C ASP A 198 -30.91 4.86 -6.82
N GLU A 199 -30.80 5.70 -5.79
CA GLU A 199 -31.87 6.66 -5.41
C GLU A 199 -31.69 8.03 -6.06
N PHE A 200 -30.45 8.46 -6.30
CA PHE A 200 -30.15 9.82 -6.75
C PHE A 200 -29.43 9.88 -8.11
N ASN A 201 -29.06 8.74 -8.70
CA ASN A 201 -28.25 8.66 -9.92
C ASN A 201 -26.93 9.47 -9.83
N VAL A 202 -26.32 9.50 -8.64
CA VAL A 202 -25.07 10.20 -8.37
C VAL A 202 -23.92 9.19 -8.22
N THR A 203 -22.84 9.41 -8.97
CA THR A 203 -21.61 8.63 -8.84
C THR A 203 -20.53 9.46 -8.15
N VAL A 204 -19.98 8.96 -7.04
CA VAL A 204 -18.87 9.60 -6.33
C VAL A 204 -17.55 9.31 -7.03
N LYS A 205 -16.78 10.35 -7.33
CA LYS A 205 -15.38 10.28 -7.76
C LYS A 205 -14.54 11.09 -6.79
N ALA A 206 -13.52 10.47 -6.19
CA ALA A 206 -12.60 11.10 -5.24
C ALA A 206 -11.16 10.85 -5.69
N GLY A 207 -10.26 11.77 -5.33
CA GLY A 207 -8.82 11.73 -5.65
C GLY A 207 -8.00 12.34 -4.53
#